data_AF-A0A972V2A9-F1
#
_entry.id   AF-A0A972V2A9-F1
#
_cell.length_a   1.000
_cell.length_b   1.000
_cell.length_c   1.000
_cell.angle_alpha   90.00
_cell.angle_beta   90.00
_cell.angle_gamma   90.00
#
_symmetry.space_group_name_H-M   'P 1'
#
loop_
_entity.id
_entity.type
_entity.pdbx_description
1 polymer ?
#
loop_
_entity_poly.entity_id
_entity_poly.type
_entity_poly.pdbx_seq_one_letter_code
_entity_poly.pdbx_strand_id
1 'polypeptide(L)'
;HPSCDGANLGESSLRDFHNLIEAVSGLGDGGVVLNIGSSVILPEVFLKALNVARNLGHKVKDFTACNFDMIHHYRPFQNVVKRPIKSGGAGYTIIGHHEIMIPLLAQAIIEKI
;
A
#
# COMPACT_ATOMS: atom_id res chain seq x y z
N HIS A 1 -17.80 -22.18 -2.48
CA HIS A 1 -17.87 -23.29 -3.44
C HIS A 1 -17.63 -24.60 -2.68
N PRO A 2 -18.29 -25.72 -3.02
CA PRO A 2 -18.13 -26.98 -2.26
C PRO A 2 -16.71 -27.55 -2.21
N SER A 3 -15.86 -27.27 -3.21
CA SER A 3 -14.45 -27.67 -3.23
C SER A 3 -13.50 -26.73 -2.47
N CYS A 4 -14.04 -25.75 -1.75
CA CYS A 4 -13.27 -24.73 -1.06
C CYS A 4 -12.76 -25.29 0.27
N ASP A 5 -11.45 -25.45 0.38
CA ASP A 5 -10.81 -25.84 1.64
C ASP A 5 -10.46 -24.58 2.45
N GLY A 6 -11.16 -24.41 3.57
CA GLY A 6 -10.95 -23.26 4.46
C GLY A 6 -9.57 -23.24 5.13
N ALA A 7 -8.97 -24.41 5.38
CA ALA A 7 -7.64 -24.49 5.96
C ALA A 7 -6.59 -23.99 4.97
N ASN A 8 -6.64 -24.47 3.72
CA ASN A 8 -5.71 -24.04 2.68
C ASN A 8 -5.86 -22.55 2.35
N LEU A 9 -7.09 -22.02 2.35
CA LEU A 9 -7.32 -20.60 2.17
C LEU A 9 -6.74 -19.76 3.31
N GLY A 10 -6.92 -20.19 4.56
CA GLY A 10 -6.40 -19.51 5.73
C GLY A 10 -4.87 -19.49 5.74
N GLU A 11 -4.25 -20.64 5.47
CA GLU A 11 -2.79 -20.78 5.36
C GLU A 11 -2.24 -19.87 4.26
N SER A 12 -2.82 -19.92 3.06
CA SER A 12 -2.37 -19.10 1.92
C SER A 12 -2.51 -17.61 2.22
N SER A 13 -3.63 -17.19 2.80
CA SER A 13 -3.86 -15.79 3.19
C SER A 13 -2.86 -15.30 4.23
N LEU A 14 -2.52 -16.13 5.22
CA LEU A 14 -1.52 -15.79 6.23
C LEU A 14 -0.12 -15.69 5.63
N ARG A 15 0.23 -16.60 4.71
CA ARG A 15 1.50 -16.56 3.99
C ARG A 15 1.62 -15.30 3.13
N ASP A 16 0.57 -14.93 2.42
CA ASP A 16 0.53 -13.69 1.64
C ASP A 16 0.69 -12.45 2.54
N PHE A 17 0.09 -12.47 3.73
CA PHE A 17 0.27 -11.39 4.70
C PHE A 17 1.72 -11.28 5.20
N HIS A 18 2.41 -12.39 5.44
CA HIS A 18 3.84 -12.37 5.78
C HIS A 18 4.70 -11.82 4.63
N ASN A 19 4.41 -12.21 3.39
CA ASN A 19 5.09 -11.66 2.21
C ASN A 19 4.88 -10.13 2.11
N LEU A 20 3.66 -9.66 2.41
CA LEU A 20 3.38 -8.22 2.45
C LEU A 20 4.16 -7.50 3.55
N ILE A 21 4.29 -8.09 4.75
CA ILE A 21 5.10 -7.54 5.84
C ILE A 21 6.56 -7.41 5.39
N GLU A 22 7.12 -8.44 4.76
CA GLU A 22 8.49 -8.42 4.24
C GLU A 22 8.68 -7.31 3.21
N ALA A 23 7.79 -7.19 2.23
CA ALA A 23 7.85 -6.11 1.24
C ALA A 23 7.75 -4.72 1.88
N VAL A 24 6.85 -4.54 2.85
CA VAL A 24 6.66 -3.28 3.59
C VAL A 24 7.87 -2.95 4.47
N SER A 25 8.58 -3.96 4.97
CA SER A 25 9.78 -3.77 5.79
C SER A 25 10.91 -3.07 5.03
N GLY A 26 10.95 -3.20 3.70
CA GLY A 26 11.90 -2.55 2.80
C GLY A 26 11.49 -1.14 2.34
N LEU A 27 10.36 -0.59 2.79
CA LEU A 27 9.91 0.74 2.34
C LEU A 27 10.73 1.90 2.92
N GLY A 28 11.50 1.69 3.99
CA GLY A 28 12.25 2.75 4.65
C GLY A 28 13.23 3.47 3.72
N ASP A 29 13.60 4.69 4.08
CA ASP A 29 14.69 5.44 3.45
C ASP A 29 14.48 5.74 1.94
N GLY A 30 13.25 6.08 1.56
CA GLY A 30 12.90 6.56 0.22
C GLY A 30 12.03 5.62 -0.62
N GLY A 31 11.55 4.51 -0.05
CA GLY A 31 10.62 3.61 -0.73
C GLY A 31 9.29 4.27 -1.12
N VAL A 32 8.52 3.59 -1.98
CA VAL A 32 7.23 4.10 -2.47
C VAL A 32 6.15 3.04 -2.34
N VAL A 33 4.98 3.43 -1.83
CA VAL A 33 3.76 2.60 -1.82
C VAL A 33 2.64 3.30 -2.58
N LEU A 34 1.99 2.56 -3.47
CA LEU A 34 0.85 3.02 -4.27
C LEU A 34 -0.38 2.19 -3.94
N ASN A 35 -1.46 2.84 -3.48
CA ASN A 35 -2.79 2.23 -3.39
C ASN A 35 -3.61 2.62 -4.61
N ILE A 36 -3.99 1.66 -5.44
CA ILE A 36 -4.72 1.89 -6.69
C ILE A 36 -6.09 1.23 -6.60
N GLY A 37 -7.16 2.02 -6.52
CA GLY A 37 -8.55 1.55 -6.59
C GLY A 37 -9.04 0.68 -5.43
N SER A 38 -8.25 0.49 -4.36
CA SER A 38 -8.70 -0.25 -3.19
C SER A 38 -9.19 0.70 -2.09
N SER A 39 -10.51 0.74 -1.89
CA SER A 39 -11.11 1.63 -0.89
C SER A 39 -11.04 1.08 0.54
N VAL A 40 -10.80 -0.24 0.71
CA VAL A 40 -10.89 -0.91 2.03
C VAL A 40 -9.78 -1.93 2.26
N ILE A 41 -9.67 -2.98 1.46
CA ILE A 41 -8.82 -4.14 1.78
C ILE A 41 -7.35 -3.72 1.88
N LEU A 42 -6.78 -3.13 0.81
CA LEU A 42 -5.38 -2.72 0.82
C LEU A 42 -5.06 -1.68 1.91
N PRO A 43 -5.85 -0.60 2.10
CA PRO A 43 -5.65 0.33 3.21
C PRO A 43 -5.60 -0.35 4.58
N GLU A 44 -6.47 -1.33 4.83
CA GLU A 44 -6.57 -2.01 6.12
C GLU A 44 -5.45 -3.02 6.34
N VAL A 45 -5.05 -3.80 5.33
CA VAL A 45 -3.97 -4.79 5.46
C VAL A 45 -2.60 -4.13 5.43
N PHE A 46 -2.41 -3.06 4.64
CA PHE A 46 -1.16 -2.28 4.60
C PHE A 46 -0.85 -1.68 5.97
N LEU A 47 -1.83 -1.03 6.61
CA LEU A 47 -1.60 -0.43 7.92
C LEU A 47 -1.23 -1.49 8.97
N LYS A 48 -1.82 -2.69 8.89
CA LYS A 48 -1.45 -3.82 9.77
C LYS A 48 -0.04 -4.31 9.49
N ALA A 49 0.32 -4.52 8.22
CA ALA A 49 1.65 -4.97 7.83
C ALA A 49 2.74 -3.96 8.25
N LEU A 50 2.49 -2.66 8.05
CA LEU A 50 3.39 -1.59 8.46
C LEU A 50 3.61 -1.56 9.98
N ASN A 51 2.55 -1.73 10.76
CA ASN A 51 2.67 -1.79 12.20
C ASN A 51 3.49 -3.01 12.64
N VAL A 52 3.28 -4.17 12.03
CA VAL A 52 4.07 -5.38 12.33
C VAL A 52 5.54 -5.16 11.96
N ALA A 53 5.83 -4.68 10.75
CA ALA A 53 7.21 -4.41 10.31
C ALA A 53 7.95 -3.46 11.27
N ARG A 54 7.30 -2.36 11.68
CA ARG A 54 7.87 -1.42 12.66
C ARG A 54 8.08 -2.05 14.03
N ASN A 55 7.12 -2.83 14.51
CA ASN A 55 7.21 -3.49 15.82
C ASN A 55 8.30 -4.58 15.86
N LEU A 56 8.62 -5.19 14.71
CA LEU A 56 9.74 -6.13 14.56
C LEU A 56 11.11 -5.41 14.46
N GLY A 57 11.15 -4.08 14.55
CA GLY A 57 12.38 -3.29 14.59
C GLY A 57 12.85 -2.74 13.25
N HIS A 58 12.12 -2.98 12.15
CA HIS A 58 12.45 -2.39 10.86
C HIS A 58 12.18 -0.88 10.87
N LYS A 59 13.14 -0.09 10.37
CA LYS A 59 13.05 1.37 10.28
C LYS A 59 12.21 1.80 9.07
N VAL A 60 10.93 1.48 9.08
CA VAL A 60 10.01 1.84 7.99
C VAL A 60 9.53 3.29 8.15
N LYS A 61 10.37 4.25 7.80
CA LYS A 61 10.11 5.70 7.83
C LYS A 61 10.67 6.39 6.58
N ASP A 62 10.31 7.64 6.37
CA ASP A 62 10.84 8.47 5.28
C ASP A 62 10.55 7.87 3.89
N PHE A 63 9.30 7.48 3.65
CA PHE A 63 8.83 6.88 2.39
C PHE A 63 7.67 7.67 1.78
N THR A 64 7.43 7.48 0.49
CA THR A 64 6.32 8.13 -0.22
C THR A 64 5.11 7.20 -0.26
N ALA A 65 3.95 7.71 0.18
CA ALA A 65 2.68 7.00 0.10
C ALA A 65 1.73 7.74 -0.82
N CYS A 66 1.16 7.06 -1.81
CA CYS A 66 0.20 7.65 -2.73
C CYS A 66 -1.06 6.82 -2.86
N ASN A 67 -2.22 7.49 -2.92
CA ASN A 67 -3.50 6.90 -3.26
C ASN A 67 -3.99 7.39 -4.62
N PHE A 68 -4.28 6.46 -5.53
CA PHE A 68 -4.92 6.68 -6.82
C PHE A 68 -6.35 6.15 -6.80
N ASP A 69 -7.31 7.03 -6.98
CA ASP A 69 -8.73 6.66 -7.05
C ASP A 69 -9.51 7.65 -7.93
N MET A 70 -10.72 7.28 -8.35
CA MET A 70 -11.59 8.17 -9.12
C MET A 70 -12.32 9.17 -8.22
N ILE A 71 -12.42 8.89 -6.92
CA ILE A 71 -13.02 9.77 -5.90
C ILE A 71 -12.21 9.79 -4.60
N HIS A 72 -12.46 10.79 -3.76
CA HIS A 72 -11.79 10.87 -2.46
C HIS A 72 -12.45 9.94 -1.43
N HIS A 73 -11.72 8.92 -0.99
CA HIS A 73 -12.15 8.03 0.10
C HIS A 73 -11.44 8.33 1.42
N TYR A 74 -12.17 8.22 2.53
CA TYR A 74 -11.63 8.44 3.88
C TYR A 74 -10.58 7.40 4.28
N ARG A 75 -10.86 6.10 4.10
CA ARG A 75 -9.98 5.02 4.56
C ARG A 75 -8.61 5.01 3.86
N PRO A 76 -8.51 5.07 2.52
CA PRO A 76 -7.21 5.17 1.86
C PRO A 76 -6.43 6.42 2.28
N PHE A 77 -7.12 7.56 2.39
CA PHE A 77 -6.47 8.78 2.85
C PHE A 77 -5.92 8.66 4.28
N GLN A 78 -6.66 8.07 5.21
CA GLN A 78 -6.16 7.89 6.57
C GLN A 78 -5.07 6.82 6.66
N ASN A 79 -5.33 5.64 6.11
CA ASN A 79 -4.56 4.43 6.39
C ASN A 79 -3.40 4.19 5.42
N VAL A 80 -3.37 4.85 4.26
CA VAL A 80 -2.25 4.81 3.31
C VAL A 80 -1.51 6.16 3.31
N VAL A 81 -2.24 7.26 3.18
CA VAL A 81 -1.62 8.56 2.91
C VAL A 81 -1.21 9.30 4.19
N LYS A 82 -2.10 9.45 5.17
CA LYS A 82 -1.90 10.39 6.29
C LYS A 82 -1.17 9.78 7.49
N ARG A 83 -1.64 8.63 8.01
CA ARG A 83 -1.09 8.01 9.22
C ARG A 83 0.29 7.37 8.99
N PRO A 84 0.53 6.65 7.88
CA PRO A 84 1.79 5.95 7.65
C PRO A 84 3.02 6.86 7.61
N ILE A 85 2.89 8.05 7.02
CA ILE A 85 3.98 9.01 6.82
C ILE A 85 4.19 9.97 8.01
N LYS A 86 3.45 9.81 9.12
CA LYS A 86 3.63 10.64 10.33
C LYS A 86 5.04 10.55 10.93
N SER A 87 5.73 9.45 10.67
CA SER A 87 7.12 9.23 11.09
C SER A 87 8.16 9.77 10.10
N GLY A 88 7.73 10.58 9.11
CA GLY A 88 8.56 11.09 8.02
C GLY A 88 8.16 10.51 6.66
N GLY A 89 8.39 11.28 5.60
CA GLY A 89 8.00 10.97 4.23
C GLY A 89 6.94 11.93 3.65
N ALA A 90 6.33 11.53 2.53
CA ALA A 90 5.35 12.34 1.81
C ALA A 90 4.10 11.55 1.46
N GLY A 91 2.93 12.17 1.63
CA GLY A 91 1.63 11.58 1.33
C GLY A 91 0.93 12.32 0.19
N TYR A 92 0.48 11.60 -0.83
CA TYR A 92 -0.24 12.15 -1.98
C TYR A 92 -1.58 11.45 -2.22
N THR A 93 -2.58 12.21 -2.65
CA THR A 93 -3.84 11.68 -3.18
C THR A 93 -4.01 12.21 -4.59
N ILE A 94 -4.14 11.31 -5.55
CA ILE A 94 -4.33 11.64 -6.96
C ILE A 94 -5.71 11.12 -7.37
N ILE A 95 -6.54 12.03 -7.85
CA ILE A 95 -7.94 11.75 -8.21
C ILE A 95 -8.10 11.84 -9.71
N GLY A 96 -8.52 10.75 -10.34
CA GLY A 96 -8.74 10.68 -11.78
C GLY A 96 -8.99 9.24 -12.26
N HIS A 97 -9.45 9.11 -13.49
CA HIS A 97 -9.67 7.82 -14.14
C HIS A 97 -8.37 7.01 -14.24
N HIS A 98 -8.37 5.77 -13.73
CA HIS A 98 -7.19 4.92 -13.70
C HIS A 98 -6.64 4.62 -15.10
N GLU A 99 -7.52 4.55 -16.09
CA GLU A 99 -7.22 4.35 -17.51
C GLU A 99 -6.34 5.48 -18.08
N ILE A 100 -6.39 6.66 -17.47
CA ILE A 100 -5.56 7.81 -17.84
C ILE A 100 -4.37 7.93 -16.89
N MET A 101 -4.62 7.87 -15.59
CA MET A 101 -3.62 8.16 -14.57
C MET A 101 -2.49 7.14 -14.52
N ILE A 102 -2.78 5.84 -14.72
CA ILE A 102 -1.75 4.80 -14.63
C ILE A 102 -0.81 4.85 -15.84
N PRO A 103 -1.29 4.95 -17.10
CA PRO A 103 -0.39 5.14 -18.24
C PRO A 103 0.44 6.43 -18.14
N LEU A 104 -0.15 7.53 -17.65
CA LEU A 104 0.60 8.77 -17.45
C LEU A 104 1.69 8.64 -16.39
N LEU A 105 1.41 7.96 -15.27
CA LEU A 105 2.43 7.68 -14.26
C LEU A 105 3.55 6.82 -14.84
N ALA A 106 3.21 5.77 -15.59
CA ALA A 106 4.19 4.90 -16.22
C ALA A 106 5.07 5.69 -17.20
N GLN A 107 4.47 6.49 -18.08
CA GLN A 107 5.19 7.33 -19.03
C GLN A 107 6.09 8.36 -18.32
N ALA A 108 5.59 9.03 -17.29
CA ALA A 108 6.36 10.01 -16.52
C ALA A 108 7.57 9.40 -15.80
N ILE A 109 7.50 8.12 -15.40
CA ILE A 109 8.64 7.39 -14.85
C ILE A 109 9.64 7.07 -15.96
N ILE A 110 9.16 6.56 -17.10
CA ILE A 110 10.01 6.20 -18.25
C ILE A 110 10.80 7.42 -18.75
N GLU A 111 10.18 8.59 -18.87
CA GLU A 111 10.85 9.81 -19.35
C GLU A 111 11.90 10.37 -18.38
N LYS A 112 11.88 9.94 -17.11
CA LYS A 112 12.79 10.42 -16.07
C LYS A 112 14.02 9.54 -15.85
N ILE A 113 14.01 8.32 -16.42
CA ILE A 113 15.10 7.33 -16.35
C ILE A 113 15.97 7.46 -17.59
#